data_AF-T1D4W1-F1
#
_entry.id   AF-T1D4W1-F1
#
_cell.length_a   1.000
_cell.length_b   1.000
_cell.length_c   1.000
_cell.angle_alpha   90.00
_cell.angle_beta   90.00
_cell.angle_gamma   90.00
#
_symmetry.space_group_name_H-M   'P 1'
#
loop_
_entity.id
_entity.type
_entity.pdbx_description
1 polymer ?
#
loop_
_entity_poly.entity_id
_entity_poly.type
_entity_poly.pdbx_seq_one_letter_code
_entity_poly.pdbx_strand_id
1 'polypeptide(L)'
;MDPMIDWESLRPIVKDLFRNDTDKGGRPNIDEIVMIKTLFLQSMYNLSDESMEKEIYDRISFRNFLHYPETIPDSRTIWLFRERLSSSGKDKKIWKHIWKQFEDKGIMIKKGMVQDATFIESDPGKHGRK
;
A
#
# COMPACT_ATOMS: atom_id res chain seq x y z
N MET A 1 -2.03 -16.22 0.63
CA MET A 1 -2.55 -14.87 0.91
C MET A 1 -2.91 -14.14 -0.38
N ASP A 2 -2.02 -14.07 -1.37
CA ASP A 2 -2.30 -13.41 -2.65
C ASP A 2 -3.61 -13.86 -3.37
N PRO A 3 -3.94 -15.15 -3.50
CA PRO A 3 -5.21 -15.58 -4.13
C PRO A 3 -6.44 -15.39 -3.23
N MET A 4 -6.24 -14.94 -1.99
CA MET A 4 -7.31 -14.78 -1.01
C MET A 4 -7.96 -13.39 -1.09
N ILE A 5 -7.34 -12.45 -1.79
CA ILE A 5 -7.89 -11.11 -2.02
C ILE A 5 -7.99 -10.91 -3.54
N ASP A 6 -9.16 -10.55 -4.02
CA ASP A 6 -9.37 -9.95 -5.33
C ASP A 6 -8.83 -8.51 -5.29
N TRP A 7 -7.57 -8.35 -5.64
CA TRP A 7 -6.90 -7.05 -5.64
C TRP A 7 -7.45 -6.11 -6.70
N GLU A 8 -7.83 -6.63 -7.87
CA GLU A 8 -8.33 -5.82 -8.98
C GLU A 8 -9.64 -5.11 -8.65
N SER A 9 -10.48 -5.72 -7.80
CA SER A 9 -11.67 -5.06 -7.26
C SER A 9 -11.38 -3.76 -6.48
N LEU A 10 -10.15 -3.55 -6.01
CA LEU A 10 -9.73 -2.33 -5.30
C LEU A 10 -9.28 -1.22 -6.26
N ARG A 11 -8.89 -1.55 -7.51
CA ARG A 11 -8.40 -0.57 -8.49
C ARG A 11 -9.39 0.58 -8.74
N PRO A 12 -10.72 0.35 -8.89
CA PRO A 12 -11.69 1.43 -9.07
C PRO A 12 -11.74 2.42 -7.90
N ILE A 13 -11.34 1.99 -6.68
CA ILE A 13 -11.35 2.85 -5.50
C ILE A 13 -10.22 3.89 -5.58
N VAL A 14 -9.09 3.54 -6.20
CA VAL A 14 -7.86 4.35 -6.22
C VAL A 14 -7.53 4.96 -7.57
N LYS A 15 -8.25 4.59 -8.64
CA LYS A 15 -7.99 5.01 -10.02
C LYS A 15 -7.84 6.52 -10.19
N ASP A 16 -8.67 7.30 -9.51
CA ASP A 16 -8.69 8.77 -9.58
C ASP A 16 -7.65 9.44 -8.64
N LEU A 17 -6.89 8.68 -7.86
CA LEU A 17 -5.74 9.19 -7.09
C LEU A 17 -4.49 9.38 -7.93
N PHE A 18 -4.39 8.62 -9.01
CA PHE A 18 -3.33 8.75 -9.99
C PHE A 18 -3.87 9.62 -11.12
N ARG A 19 -3.77 10.93 -10.94
CA ARG A 19 -4.02 11.90 -12.02
C ARG A 19 -2.93 11.73 -13.09
N ASN A 20 -3.13 10.78 -14.00
CA ASN A 20 -2.32 10.65 -15.21
C ASN A 20 -2.86 11.50 -16.37
N ASP A 21 -3.92 12.28 -16.16
CA ASP A 21 -4.56 13.10 -17.20
C ASP A 21 -3.97 14.50 -17.32
N THR A 22 -2.66 14.66 -17.08
CA THR A 22 -1.98 15.93 -17.36
C THR A 22 -1.19 15.83 -18.66
N ASP A 23 -1.41 16.77 -19.59
CA ASP A 23 -0.76 16.89 -20.91
C ASP A 23 0.79 16.93 -20.89
N LYS A 24 1.42 16.86 -19.71
CA LYS A 24 2.85 17.02 -19.48
C LYS A 24 3.63 15.72 -19.24
N GLY A 25 3.06 14.55 -19.54
CA GLY A 25 3.80 13.29 -19.68
C GLY A 25 4.75 12.99 -18.50
N GLY A 26 4.21 12.58 -17.36
CA GLY A 26 5.00 12.03 -16.25
C GLY A 26 5.35 10.56 -16.49
N ARG A 27 6.42 10.07 -15.83
CA ARG A 27 6.73 8.64 -15.75
C ARG A 27 5.48 7.89 -15.29
N PRO A 28 5.11 6.74 -15.91
CA PRO A 28 3.98 5.96 -15.46
C PRO A 28 4.11 5.72 -13.96
N ASN A 29 3.08 6.08 -13.20
CA ASN A 29 3.03 5.76 -11.79
C ASN A 29 3.15 4.23 -11.63
N ILE A 30 3.82 3.78 -10.56
CA ILE A 30 3.83 2.37 -10.18
C ILE A 30 2.37 1.89 -10.12
N ASP A 31 2.12 0.68 -10.62
CA ASP A 31 0.78 0.10 -10.68
C ASP A 31 0.06 0.21 -9.32
N GLU A 32 -1.20 0.63 -9.36
CA GLU A 32 -1.95 0.93 -8.14
C GLU A 32 -2.12 -0.29 -7.23
N ILE A 33 -2.22 -1.48 -7.83
CA ILE A 33 -2.31 -2.75 -7.11
C ILE A 33 -0.99 -3.08 -6.43
N VAL A 34 0.15 -2.81 -7.08
CA VAL A 34 1.46 -2.97 -6.44
C VAL A 34 1.55 -2.10 -5.19
N MET A 35 1.09 -0.85 -5.27
CA MET A 35 1.07 0.09 -4.14
C MET A 35 0.13 -0.38 -3.02
N ILE A 36 -1.08 -0.86 -3.34
CA ILE A 36 -2.01 -1.41 -2.35
C ILE A 36 -1.43 -2.66 -1.68
N LYS A 37 -0.86 -3.58 -2.45
CA LYS A 37 -0.22 -4.79 -1.93
C LYS A 37 0.98 -4.45 -1.03
N THR A 38 1.71 -3.38 -1.36
CA THR A 38 2.84 -2.89 -0.55
C THR A 38 2.34 -2.40 0.81
N LEU A 39 1.30 -1.57 0.86
CA LEU A 39 0.68 -1.16 2.12
C LEU A 39 0.08 -2.33 2.90
N PHE A 40 -0.46 -3.33 2.21
CA PHE A 40 -0.95 -4.55 2.83
C PHE A 40 0.18 -5.33 3.53
N LEU A 41 1.30 -5.56 2.85
CA LEU A 41 2.48 -6.19 3.46
C LEU A 41 2.99 -5.36 4.64
N GLN A 42 3.06 -4.04 4.48
CA GLN A 42 3.50 -3.12 5.52
C GLN A 42 2.64 -3.27 6.79
N SER A 43 1.32 -3.35 6.65
CA SER A 43 0.40 -3.57 7.79
C SER A 43 0.53 -4.96 8.39
N MET A 44 0.70 -6.01 7.58
CA MET A 44 0.79 -7.39 8.06
C MET A 44 2.06 -7.69 8.84
N TYR A 45 3.17 -7.03 8.48
CA TYR A 45 4.47 -7.21 9.12
C TYR A 45 4.85 -6.05 10.05
N ASN A 46 3.95 -5.07 10.24
CA ASN A 46 4.17 -3.87 11.05
C ASN A 46 5.48 -3.14 10.70
N LEU A 47 5.68 -2.85 9.41
CA LEU A 47 6.92 -2.26 8.88
C LEU A 47 6.79 -0.74 8.72
N SER A 48 7.90 -0.01 8.90
CA SER A 48 8.01 1.38 8.43
C SER A 48 8.18 1.41 6.91
N ASP A 49 8.08 2.59 6.29
CA ASP A 49 8.27 2.72 4.83
C ASP A 49 9.70 2.33 4.42
N GLU A 50 10.70 2.72 5.20
CA GLU A 50 12.11 2.37 4.96
C GLU A 50 12.36 0.87 5.13
N SER A 51 11.75 0.26 6.15
CA SER A 51 11.84 -1.19 6.35
C SER A 51 11.12 -1.93 5.23
N MET A 52 9.97 -1.45 4.78
CA MET A 52 9.23 -2.05 3.67
C MET A 52 10.06 -2.04 2.38
N GLU A 53 10.68 -0.91 2.05
CA GLU A 53 11.60 -0.79 0.91
C GLU A 53 12.71 -1.84 0.98
N LYS A 54 13.45 -1.90 2.10
CA LYS A 54 14.53 -2.87 2.32
C LYS A 54 14.04 -4.31 2.21
N GLU A 55 12.91 -4.63 2.82
CA GLU A 55 12.35 -5.99 2.82
C GLU A 55 11.90 -6.43 1.41
N ILE A 56 11.41 -5.52 0.56
CA ILE A 56 11.13 -5.86 -0.85
C ILE A 56 12.44 -6.20 -1.59
N TYR A 57 13.53 -5.48 -1.29
CA TYR A 57 14.81 -5.80 -1.91
C TYR A 57 15.37 -7.15 -1.45
N ASP A 58 15.25 -7.46 -0.16
CA ASP A 58 15.91 -8.61 0.47
C ASP A 58 15.09 -9.91 0.40
N ARG A 59 13.76 -9.84 0.36
CA ARG A 59 12.90 -11.03 0.48
C ARG A 59 12.21 -11.37 -0.83
N ILE A 60 12.61 -12.49 -1.40
CA ILE A 60 11.98 -13.08 -2.60
C ILE A 60 10.48 -13.29 -2.39
N SER A 61 10.04 -13.65 -1.18
CA SER A 61 8.62 -13.82 -0.87
C SER A 61 7.81 -12.53 -1.02
N PHE A 62 8.40 -11.38 -0.71
CA PHE A 62 7.74 -10.07 -0.86
C PHE A 62 7.66 -9.70 -2.34
N ARG A 63 8.76 -9.86 -3.08
CA ARG A 63 8.75 -9.64 -4.54
C ARG A 63 7.76 -10.55 -5.26
N ASN A 64 7.69 -11.82 -4.86
CA ASN A 64 6.74 -12.78 -5.42
C ASN A 64 5.29 -12.37 -5.12
N PHE A 65 4.99 -11.88 -3.91
CA PHE A 65 3.66 -11.36 -3.57
C PHE A 65 3.28 -10.13 -4.40
N LEU A 66 4.26 -9.26 -4.69
CA LEU A 66 4.09 -8.09 -5.55
C LEU A 66 4.12 -8.41 -7.06
N HIS A 67 4.25 -9.69 -7.44
CA HIS A 67 4.38 -10.15 -8.83
C HIS A 67 5.58 -9.54 -9.59
N TYR A 68 6.71 -9.37 -8.90
CA TYR A 68 7.97 -8.88 -9.47
C TYR A 68 7.81 -7.57 -10.28
N PRO A 69 7.40 -6.47 -9.64
CA PRO A 69 7.19 -5.21 -10.33
C PRO A 69 8.50 -4.72 -10.94
N GLU A 70 8.44 -4.13 -12.15
CA GLU A 70 9.62 -3.55 -12.81
C GLU A 70 10.26 -2.42 -11.99
N THR A 71 9.43 -1.68 -11.26
CA THR A 71 9.86 -0.60 -10.36
C THR A 71 9.40 -0.92 -8.94
N ILE A 72 10.36 -1.02 -8.02
CA ILE A 72 10.08 -1.16 -6.59
C ILE A 72 9.77 0.23 -6.02
N PRO A 73 8.67 0.38 -5.26
CA PRO A 73 8.37 1.65 -4.61
C PRO A 73 9.39 1.92 -3.50
N ASP A 74 10.05 3.07 -3.57
CA ASP A 74 10.86 3.57 -2.46
C ASP A 74 9.97 4.05 -1.30
N SER A 75 10.57 4.20 -0.14
CA SER A 75 9.91 4.67 1.09
C SER A 75 9.12 5.97 0.88
N ARG A 76 9.66 6.91 0.09
CA ARG A 76 8.98 8.17 -0.24
C ARG A 76 7.73 7.96 -1.09
N THR A 77 7.77 7.05 -2.05
CA THR A 77 6.65 6.70 -2.92
C THR A 77 5.54 6.03 -2.13
N ILE A 78 5.89 5.15 -1.20
CA ILE A 78 4.97 4.53 -0.24
C ILE A 78 4.27 5.61 0.61
N TRP A 79 5.07 6.51 1.20
CA TRP A 79 4.55 7.61 2.01
C TRP A 79 3.58 8.51 1.22
N LEU A 80 3.98 8.97 0.02
CA LEU A 80 3.15 9.84 -0.82
C LEU A 80 1.83 9.18 -1.19
N PHE A 81 1.84 7.87 -1.46
CA PHE A 81 0.63 7.14 -1.78
C PHE A 81 -0.31 7.03 -0.57
N ARG A 82 0.24 6.72 0.61
CA ARG A 82 -0.52 6.69 1.86
C ARG A 82 -1.14 8.06 2.17
N GLU A 83 -0.38 9.14 1.98
CA GLU A 83 -0.86 10.51 2.20
C GLU A 83 -2.04 10.85 1.28
N ARG A 84 -1.96 10.48 -0.01
CA ARG A 84 -3.07 10.66 -0.96
C ARG A 84 -4.31 9.85 -0.59
N LEU A 85 -4.12 8.62 -0.11
CA LEU A 85 -5.21 7.77 0.36
C LEU A 85 -5.91 8.37 1.57
N SER A 86 -5.13 8.84 2.56
CA SER A 86 -5.64 9.47 3.78
C SER A 86 -6.40 10.75 3.46
N SER A 87 -5.80 11.65 2.66
CA SER A 87 -6.40 12.92 2.26
C SER A 87 -7.71 12.77 1.49
N SER A 88 -7.92 11.63 0.82
CA SER A 88 -9.14 11.33 0.06
C SER A 88 -10.15 10.45 0.80
N GLY A 89 -9.82 9.98 2.02
CA GLY A 89 -10.63 9.04 2.80
C GLY A 89 -10.82 7.67 2.14
N LYS A 90 -9.96 7.31 1.17
CA LYS A 90 -10.02 6.05 0.43
C LYS A 90 -9.29 4.92 1.12
N ASP A 91 -8.34 5.24 2.00
CA ASP A 91 -7.72 4.33 2.94
C ASP A 91 -8.77 3.44 3.64
N LYS A 92 -9.79 4.05 4.25
CA LYS A 92 -10.88 3.35 4.96
C LYS A 92 -11.69 2.47 4.03
N LYS A 93 -11.91 2.90 2.79
CA LYS A 93 -12.67 2.13 1.78
C LYS A 93 -11.91 0.89 1.34
N ILE A 94 -10.60 1.01 1.09
CA ILE A 94 -9.73 -0.12 0.72
C ILE A 94 -9.71 -1.15 1.83
N TRP A 95 -9.41 -0.73 3.06
CA TRP A 95 -9.33 -1.65 4.18
C TRP A 95 -10.67 -2.34 4.45
N LYS A 96 -11.78 -1.60 4.44
CA LYS A 96 -13.12 -2.18 4.58
C LYS A 96 -13.40 -3.23 3.49
N HIS A 97 -12.99 -2.97 2.26
CA HIS A 97 -13.19 -3.90 1.16
C HIS A 97 -12.33 -5.17 1.31
N ILE A 98 -11.06 -5.04 1.70
CA ILE A 98 -10.19 -6.18 2.01
C ILE A 98 -10.78 -7.02 3.15
N TRP A 99 -11.24 -6.39 4.24
CA TRP A 99 -11.85 -7.10 5.36
C TRP A 99 -13.10 -7.86 4.96
N LYS A 100 -13.97 -7.22 4.17
CA LYS A 100 -15.16 -7.86 3.66
C LYS A 100 -14.83 -9.14 2.88
N GLN A 101 -13.79 -9.12 2.05
CA GLN A 101 -13.39 -10.31 1.31
C GLN A 101 -12.85 -11.44 2.22
N PHE A 102 -12.19 -11.11 3.32
CA PHE A 102 -11.79 -12.09 4.32
C PHE A 102 -13.00 -12.67 5.07
N GLU A 103 -13.94 -11.81 5.49
CA GLU A 103 -15.19 -12.21 6.15
C GLU A 103 -16.04 -13.13 5.25
N ASP A 104 -16.19 -12.76 3.98
CA ASP A 104 -16.94 -13.54 2.98
C ASP A 104 -16.30 -14.93 2.74
N LYS A 105 -15.01 -15.11 3.08
CA LYS A 105 -14.27 -16.38 3.02
C LYS A 105 -14.21 -17.13 4.36
N GLY A 106 -14.90 -16.63 5.39
CA GLY A 106 -14.93 -17.24 6.73
C GLY A 106 -13.63 -17.07 7.53
N ILE A 107 -12.75 -16.14 7.13
CA ILE A 107 -11.46 -15.91 7.78
C ILE A 107 -11.60 -14.74 8.75
N MET A 108 -11.68 -15.06 10.04
CA MET A 108 -11.61 -14.04 11.09
C MET A 108 -10.17 -13.63 11.35
N ILE A 109 -9.72 -12.56 10.69
CA ILE A 109 -8.46 -11.91 11.08
C ILE A 109 -8.74 -11.09 12.35
N LYS A 110 -7.97 -11.34 13.42
CA LYS A 110 -8.08 -10.55 14.66
C LYS A 110 -7.85 -9.08 14.32
N LYS A 111 -8.91 -8.29 14.46
CA LYS A 111 -9.00 -6.84 14.21
C LYS A 111 -7.85 -6.01 14.80
N GLY A 112 -7.17 -6.53 15.83
CA GLY A 112 -6.03 -5.91 16.50
C GLY A 112 -4.73 -5.81 15.69
N MET A 113 -4.58 -6.50 14.55
CA MET A 113 -3.36 -6.40 13.74
C MET A 113 -3.36 -5.18 12.79
N VAL A 114 -4.54 -4.60 12.52
CA VAL A 114 -4.69 -3.50 11.53
C VAL A 114 -5.21 -2.22 12.16
N GLN A 115 -5.71 -2.26 13.39
CA GLN A 115 -6.09 -1.04 14.11
C GLN A 115 -4.87 -0.15 14.41
N ASP A 116 -3.65 -0.69 14.48
CA ASP A 116 -2.40 0.09 14.58
C ASP A 116 -2.03 0.83 13.28
N ALA A 117 -2.56 0.43 12.13
CA ALA A 117 -2.36 1.18 10.88
C ALA A 117 -3.10 2.54 10.86
N THR A 118 -3.97 2.80 11.85
CA THR A 118 -4.63 4.11 12.04
C THR A 118 -3.66 5.17 12.58
N PHE A 119 -2.46 4.80 13.05
CA PHE A 119 -1.61 5.70 13.84
C PHE A 119 -0.10 5.51 13.64
N ILE A 120 0.37 5.08 12.48
CA ILE A 120 1.75 5.43 12.11
C ILE A 120 1.73 6.88 11.59
N GLU A 121 1.49 7.83 12.51
CA GLU A 121 2.09 9.16 12.41
C GLU A 121 3.58 8.91 12.20
N SER A 122 3.97 8.86 10.93
CA SER A 122 5.38 8.81 10.58
C SER A 122 5.89 10.17 11.02
N ASP A 123 6.57 10.24 12.16
CA ASP A 123 7.29 11.44 12.60
C ASP A 123 8.05 11.94 11.36
N PRO A 124 7.76 13.15 10.86
CA PRO A 124 8.44 13.66 9.68
C PRO A 124 9.90 13.86 10.08
N GLY A 125 10.69 12.81 9.86
CA GLY A 125 12.10 12.77 10.18
C GLY A 125 12.74 14.04 9.67
N LYS A 126 13.20 14.87 10.62
CA LYS A 126 13.78 16.17 10.34
C LYS A 126 14.86 15.98 9.29
N HIS A 127 14.59 16.42 8.06
CA HIS A 127 15.60 16.59 7.03
C HIS A 127 16.56 17.67 7.52
N GLY A 128 17.60 17.23 8.24
CA GLY A 128 18.76 18.04 8.56
C GLY A 128 19.49 18.37 7.26
N ARG A 129 19.14 19.49 6.65
CA ARG A 129 20.03 20.19 5.73
C ARG A 129 21.11 20.86 6.57
N LYS A 130 22.35 20.38 6.46
CA LYS A 130 23.56 21.19 6.57
C LYS A 130 24.64 20.59 5.69
#